data_AF-A0A523VZ06-F1
#
_entry.id   AF-A0A523VZ06-F1
#
_cell.length_a   1.000
_cell.length_b   1.000
_cell.length_c   1.000
_cell.angle_alpha   90.00
_cell.angle_beta   90.00
_cell.angle_gamma   90.00
#
_symmetry.space_group_name_H-M   'P 1'
#
loop_
_entity.id
_entity.type
_entity.pdbx_description
1 polymer ?
#
loop_
_entity_poly.entity_id
_entity_poly.type
_entity_poly.pdbx_seq_one_letter_code
_entity_poly.pdbx_strand_id
1 'polypeptide(L)'
;MQTSICYTDRDRWLLDQVRRKANLERRSMSSVILSVLEGYFINGRKIGEILQDMGHLSSGKLTKALEIQEQEEGRRRLGKILLAQDFVKEKDLESALVIQKHISHN
;
A
#
# COMPACT_ATOMS: atom_id res chain seq x y z
N MET A 1 7.46 -11.80 -10.88
CA MET A 1 6.54 -12.95 -10.78
C MET A 1 5.53 -12.85 -11.91
N GLN A 2 5.15 -13.97 -12.53
CA GLN A 2 4.04 -14.01 -13.47
C GLN A 2 2.79 -14.46 -12.71
N THR A 3 1.77 -13.61 -12.68
CA THR A 3 0.49 -13.90 -12.02
C THR A 3 -0.60 -13.97 -13.08
N SER A 4 -1.28 -15.11 -13.16
CA SER A 4 -2.43 -15.29 -14.04
C SER A 4 -3.70 -14.85 -13.32
N ILE A 5 -4.43 -13.87 -13.87
CA ILE A 5 -5.75 -13.47 -13.39
C ILE A 5 -6.78 -14.29 -14.16
N CYS A 6 -7.48 -15.18 -13.47
CA CYS A 6 -8.56 -15.98 -14.05
C CYS A 6 -9.89 -15.22 -13.91
N TYR A 7 -10.67 -15.18 -14.98
CA TYR A 7 -11.98 -14.52 -15.04
C TYR A 7 -12.97 -15.37 -15.83
N THR A 8 -14.25 -15.14 -15.61
CA THR A 8 -15.37 -15.87 -16.23
C THR A 8 -16.08 -15.01 -17.28
N ASP A 9 -17.02 -15.60 -18.03
CA ASP A 9 -17.85 -14.84 -18.96
C ASP A 9 -18.66 -13.72 -18.29
N ARG A 10 -18.95 -13.83 -16.99
CA ARG A 10 -19.63 -12.78 -16.22
C ARG A 10 -18.78 -11.53 -16.05
N ASP A 11 -17.46 -11.67 -16.08
CA ASP A 11 -16.51 -10.58 -15.89
C ASP A 11 -16.17 -9.85 -17.19
N ARG A 12 -16.69 -10.33 -18.34
CA ARG A 12 -16.40 -9.81 -19.69
C ARG A 12 -16.62 -8.30 -19.77
N TRP A 13 -17.74 -7.82 -19.22
CA TRP A 13 -18.05 -6.39 -19.20
C TRP A 13 -16.97 -5.57 -18.50
N LEU A 14 -16.46 -6.04 -17.35
CA LEU A 14 -15.40 -5.34 -16.60
C LEU A 14 -14.09 -5.32 -17.38
N LEU A 15 -13.73 -6.44 -18.02
CA LEU A 15 -12.51 -6.52 -18.84
C LEU A 15 -12.58 -5.60 -20.05
N ASP A 16 -13.75 -5.48 -20.68
CA ASP A 16 -13.95 -4.54 -21.79
C ASP A 16 -13.76 -3.09 -21.33
N GLN A 17 -14.24 -2.73 -20.13
CA GLN A 17 -14.00 -1.40 -19.54
C GLN A 17 -12.51 -1.14 -19.31
N VAL A 18 -11.80 -2.10 -18.71
CA VAL A 18 -10.37 -1.96 -18.43
C VAL A 18 -9.57 -1.87 -19.73
N ARG A 19 -9.92 -2.66 -20.75
CA ARG A 19 -9.27 -2.63 -22.07
C ARG A 19 -9.47 -1.29 -22.76
N ARG A 20 -10.68 -0.74 -22.69
CA ARG A 20 -10.98 0.61 -23.20
C ARG A 20 -10.11 1.66 -22.51
N LYS A 21 -10.00 1.62 -21.19
CA LYS A 21 -9.14 2.52 -20.41
C LYS A 21 -7.66 2.38 -20.78
N ALA A 22 -7.16 1.15 -20.93
CA ALA A 22 -5.80 0.86 -21.36
C ALA A 22 -5.47 1.45 -22.74
N ASN A 23 -6.38 1.33 -23.71
CA ASN A 23 -6.23 1.92 -25.04
C ASN A 23 -6.18 3.46 -24.98
N LEU A 24 -7.09 4.08 -24.20
CA LEU A 24 -7.14 5.53 -24.04
C LEU A 24 -5.86 6.07 -23.39
N GLU A 25 -5.36 5.40 -22.35
CA GLU A 25 -4.16 5.80 -21.62
C GLU A 25 -2.85 5.35 -22.30
N ARG A 26 -2.92 4.61 -23.40
CA ARG A 26 -1.77 3.97 -24.08
C ARG A 26 -0.90 3.15 -23.11
N ARG A 27 -1.55 2.44 -22.19
CA ARG A 27 -0.92 1.59 -21.16
C ARG A 27 -1.24 0.12 -21.43
N SER A 28 -0.42 -0.77 -20.90
CA SER A 28 -0.71 -2.20 -20.93
C SER A 28 -1.91 -2.53 -20.04
N MET A 29 -2.67 -3.57 -20.41
CA MET A 29 -3.80 -4.06 -19.62
C MET A 29 -3.39 -4.34 -18.17
N SER A 30 -2.25 -5.02 -17.96
CA SER A 30 -1.73 -5.34 -16.63
C SER A 30 -1.43 -4.10 -15.80
N SER A 31 -0.87 -3.05 -16.42
CA SER A 31 -0.60 -1.79 -15.71
C SER A 31 -1.88 -1.10 -15.25
N VAL A 32 -2.93 -1.11 -16.08
CA VAL A 32 -4.22 -0.53 -15.71
C VAL A 32 -4.89 -1.35 -14.60
N ILE A 33 -4.93 -2.68 -14.72
CA ILE A 33 -5.47 -3.56 -13.67
C ILE A 33 -4.75 -3.31 -12.35
N LEU A 34 -3.42 -3.30 -12.35
CA LEU A 34 -2.64 -3.02 -11.15
C LEU A 34 -2.99 -1.64 -10.56
N SER A 35 -3.07 -0.59 -11.37
CA SER A 35 -3.44 0.73 -10.85
C SER A 35 -4.85 0.79 -10.25
N VAL A 36 -5.81 0.01 -10.78
CA VAL A 36 -7.17 -0.10 -10.20
C VAL A 36 -7.11 -0.83 -8.86
N LEU A 37 -6.37 -1.94 -8.79
CA LEU A 37 -6.19 -2.69 -7.54
C LEU A 37 -5.45 -1.86 -6.48
N GLU A 38 -4.41 -1.12 -6.88
CA GLU A 38 -3.68 -0.19 -6.01
C GLU A 38 -4.61 0.88 -5.47
N GLY A 39 -5.44 1.48 -6.35
CA GLY A 39 -6.46 2.45 -5.95
C GLY A 39 -7.50 1.89 -4.99
N TYR A 40 -7.85 0.60 -5.11
CA TYR A 40 -8.84 -0.05 -4.25
C TYR A 40 -8.26 -0.49 -2.90
N PHE A 41 -7.11 -1.16 -2.90
CA PHE A 41 -6.55 -1.79 -1.69
C PHE A 41 -5.62 -0.89 -0.90
N ILE A 42 -5.03 0.13 -1.53
CA ILE A 42 -3.89 0.84 -0.95
C ILE A 42 -4.17 2.34 -0.76
N ASN A 43 -5.08 2.93 -1.55
CA ASN A 43 -5.39 4.35 -1.43
C ASN A 43 -5.86 4.75 -0.02
N GLY A 44 -5.30 5.84 0.51
CA GLY A 44 -5.61 6.36 1.84
C GLY A 44 -4.99 5.59 3.02
N ARG A 45 -4.23 4.51 2.77
CA ARG A 45 -3.67 3.69 3.84
C ARG A 45 -2.49 4.36 4.55
N LYS A 46 -2.49 4.25 5.88
CA LYS A 46 -1.41 4.76 6.72
C LYS A 46 -0.26 3.77 6.77
N ILE A 47 0.97 4.27 6.97
CA ILE A 47 2.17 3.44 7.00
C ILE A 47 2.11 2.33 8.05
N GLY A 48 1.50 2.62 9.21
CA GLY A 48 1.29 1.64 10.28
C GLY A 48 0.39 0.48 9.84
N GLU A 49 -0.68 0.77 9.09
CA GLU A 49 -1.61 -0.24 8.59
C GLU A 49 -0.94 -1.11 7.52
N ILE A 50 -0.17 -0.50 6.61
CA ILE A 50 0.61 -1.23 5.60
C ILE A 50 1.59 -2.20 6.28
N LEU A 51 2.31 -1.75 7.32
CA LEU A 51 3.22 -2.59 8.07
C LEU A 51 2.51 -3.73 8.84
N GLN A 52 1.28 -3.51 9.29
CA GLN A 52 0.47 -4.56 9.91
C GLN A 52 0.04 -5.62 8.90
N ASP A 53 -0.44 -5.22 7.73
CA ASP A 53 -0.85 -6.16 6.67
C ASP A 53 0.31 -7.00 6.15
N MET A 54 1.52 -6.42 6.10
CA MET A 54 2.73 -7.15 5.76
C MET A 54 3.19 -8.10 6.88
N GLY A 55 2.56 -8.07 8.06
CA GLY A 55 2.94 -8.88 9.22
C GLY A 55 4.20 -8.41 9.93
N HIS A 56 4.70 -7.21 9.64
CA HIS A 56 5.93 -6.66 10.22
C HIS A 56 5.68 -5.85 11.49
N LEU A 57 4.44 -5.45 11.76
CA LEU A 57 4.07 -4.67 12.92
C LEU A 57 2.81 -5.25 13.58
N SER A 58 2.85 -5.47 14.89
CA SER A 58 1.66 -5.86 15.67
C SER A 58 0.85 -4.61 16.08
N SER A 59 -0.46 -4.78 16.30
CA SER A 59 -1.33 -3.71 16.83
C SER A 59 -0.79 -3.06 18.12
N GLY A 60 -0.35 -3.87 19.09
CA GLY A 60 0.18 -3.34 20.36
C GLY A 60 1.44 -2.46 20.19
N LYS A 61 2.35 -2.85 19.29
CA LYS A 61 3.54 -2.03 18.96
C LYS A 61 3.15 -0.74 18.22
N LEU A 62 2.16 -0.80 17.33
CA LEU A 62 1.67 0.39 16.64
C LEU A 62 1.03 1.38 17.63
N THR A 63 0.18 0.91 18.54
CA THR A 63 -0.43 1.75 19.58
C THR A 63 0.64 2.45 20.43
N LYS A 64 1.64 1.70 20.92
CA LYS A 64 2.76 2.29 21.68
C LYS A 64 3.53 3.36 20.89
N ALA A 65 3.78 3.11 19.60
CA ALA A 65 4.49 4.08 18.76
C ALA A 65 3.67 5.35 18.52
N LEU A 66 2.34 5.24 18.41
CA LEU A 66 1.44 6.39 18.30
C LEU A 66 1.36 7.17 19.62
N GLU A 67 1.31 6.50 20.77
CA GLU A 67 1.38 7.14 22.09
C GLU A 67 2.68 7.96 22.24
N ILE A 68 3.82 7.39 21.86
CA ILE A 68 5.11 8.11 21.85
C ILE A 68 5.03 9.31 20.90
N GLN A 69 4.43 9.14 19.72
CA GLN A 69 4.31 10.22 18.74
C GLN A 69 3.46 11.38 19.27
N GLU A 70 2.37 11.07 19.97
CA GLU A 70 1.48 12.03 20.60
C GLU A 70 2.16 12.76 21.76
N GLN A 71 2.89 12.04 22.62
CA GLN A 71 3.71 12.62 23.70
C GLN A 71 4.80 13.56 23.17
N GLU A 72 5.34 13.28 21.98
CA GLU A 72 6.30 14.14 21.28
C GLU A 72 5.63 15.28 20.48
N GLU A 73 4.31 15.51 20.63
CA GLU A 73 3.53 16.50 19.89
C GLU A 73 3.68 16.38 18.36
N GLY A 74 3.89 15.15 17.87
CA GLY A 74 4.09 14.88 16.45
C GLY A 74 5.42 15.36 15.87
N ARG A 75 6.38 15.82 16.69
CA ARG A 75 7.70 16.30 16.22
C ARG A 75 8.46 15.25 15.42
N ARG A 76 8.30 13.98 15.76
CA ARG A 76 8.91 12.85 15.06
C ARG A 76 7.87 12.11 14.22
N ARG A 77 8.28 11.70 13.01
CA ARG A 77 7.46 10.83 12.15
C ARG A 77 7.38 9.43 12.74
N LEU A 78 6.20 8.80 12.63
CA LEU A 78 5.92 7.45 13.11
C LEU A 78 6.99 6.42 12.69
N GLY A 79 7.41 6.43 11.42
CA GLY A 79 8.46 5.51 10.93
C GLY A 79 9.78 5.61 11.70
N LYS A 80 10.20 6.83 12.10
CA LYS A 80 11.41 7.01 12.92
C LYS A 80 11.23 6.48 14.34
N ILE A 81 10.03 6.62 14.92
CA ILE A 81 9.70 6.06 16.24
C ILE A 81 9.75 4.53 16.17
N LEU A 82 9.14 3.93 15.15
CA LEU A 82 9.11 2.48 14.96
C LEU A 82 10.52 1.88 14.84
N LEU A 83 11.45 2.56 14.15
CA LEU A 83 12.85 2.13 14.07
C LEU A 83 13.58 2.32 15.40
N ALA A 84 13.42 3.47 16.05
CA ALA A 84 14.11 3.77 17.31
C ALA A 84 13.71 2.81 18.45
N GLN A 85 12.47 2.29 18.41
CA GLN A 85 11.95 1.31 19.37
C GLN A 85 12.19 -0.15 18.95
N ASP A 86 12.89 -0.40 17.83
CA ASP A 86 13.10 -1.72 17.24
C ASP A 86 11.77 -2.49 17.00
N PHE A 87 10.70 -1.75 16.69
CA PHE A 87 9.39 -2.33 16.42
C PHE A 87 9.29 -2.91 15.01
N VAL A 88 10.06 -2.36 14.07
CA VAL A 88 10.21 -2.81 12.68
C VAL A 88 11.66 -2.70 12.25
N LYS A 89 12.08 -3.46 11.23
CA LYS A 89 13.42 -3.30 10.63
C LYS A 89 13.39 -2.24 9.53
N GLU A 90 14.55 -1.65 9.25
CA GLU A 90 14.72 -0.64 8.20
C GLU A 90 14.19 -1.12 6.85
N LYS A 91 14.58 -2.32 6.42
CA LYS A 91 14.09 -2.95 5.18
C LYS A 91 12.57 -3.12 5.10
N ASP A 92 11.92 -3.36 6.25
CA ASP A 92 10.47 -3.59 6.31
C ASP A 92 9.75 -2.23 6.18
N LEU A 93 10.29 -1.20 6.83
CA LEU A 93 9.80 0.17 6.71
C LEU A 93 10.01 0.73 5.31
N GLU A 94 11.17 0.50 4.69
CA GLU A 94 11.44 0.91 3.31
C GLU A 94 10.44 0.27 2.33
N SER A 95 10.20 -1.04 2.46
CA SER A 95 9.23 -1.75 1.64
C SER A 95 7.82 -1.17 1.79
N ALA A 96 7.39 -0.89 3.03
CA ALA A 96 6.10 -0.27 3.30
C ALA A 96 6.01 1.17 2.74
N LEU A 97 7.11 1.94 2.78
CA LEU A 97 7.16 3.30 2.22
C LEU A 97 7.12 3.30 0.69
N VAL A 98 7.70 2.29 0.02
CA VAL A 98 7.57 2.12 -1.43
C VAL A 98 6.10 1.90 -1.78
N ILE A 99 5.44 0.97 -1.09
CA ILE A 99 4.00 0.71 -1.27
C ILE A 99 3.19 2.01 -1.03
N GLN A 100 3.49 2.75 0.04
CA GLN A 100 2.79 3.99 0.37
C GLN A 100 3.02 5.10 -0.67
N LYS A 101 4.24 5.24 -1.23
CA LYS A 101 4.59 6.30 -2.19
C LYS A 101 4.02 6.09 -3.58
N HIS A 102 3.90 4.83 -4.04
CA HIS A 102 3.29 4.51 -5.33
C HIS A 102 1.86 5.07 -5.47
N ILE A 103 1.20 5.33 -4.35
CA ILE A 103 -0.17 5.84 -4.26
C ILE A 103 -0.22 7.38 -4.40
N SER A 104 0.83 8.08 -3.97
CA SER A 104 0.79 9.54 -3.83
C SER A 104 1.07 10.32 -5.13
N HIS A 105 1.40 9.63 -6.23
CA HIS A 105 1.75 10.23 -7.53
C HIS A 105 0.74 9.92 -8.64
N ASN A 106 -0.55 9.78 -8.31
CA ASN A 106 -1.62 9.61 -9.31
C ASN A 106 -2.74 10.62 -9.09
#